data_AF-A0AA91KTL3-F1
#
_entry.id   AF-A0AA91KTL3-F1
#
_cell.length_a   1.000
_cell.length_b   1.000
_cell.length_c   1.000
_cell.angle_alpha   90.00
_cell.angle_beta   90.00
_cell.angle_gamma   90.00
#
_symmetry.space_group_name_H-M   'P 1'
#
loop_
_entity.id
_entity.type
_entity.pdbx_description
1 polymer ?
#
loop_
_entity_poly.entity_id
_entity_poly.type
_entity_poly.pdbx_seq_one_letter_code
_entity_poly.pdbx_strand_id
1 'polypeptide(L)'
;MSRDALKTLFHPFETGVIDPPGEGERVLFLGAEAGYRLPEGFGASIAAVQPLRPLYRALEAQRADVAPVVTGEDYDVALILCGRHKGENEDRIAEALKRTRDGALIVIAGGKEDGIQSLRKRIAKFEWDGDHLPKYHGVAFWFTRPEDVTDAVQKLAKVPVRVDGLFEASPGMFSHDRIDAGSELLASRLPRDFNGHAADFGAGWGYLAVKLAETSPGTKGIDLFEADHDALEAARVNMMANAPRMPARFYWFDLTGEEPRDKYDLIVMNPPFHEGHAAEPSLGVAIIKAAHKALKQGGKVMLVANRGLQYEQTLAETFKEYGETCRNARFKVLWGKR
;
A
#
# COMPACT_ATOMS: atom_id res chain seq x y z
N MET A 1 -12.43 13.83 -4.74
CA MET A 1 -13.10 13.42 -5.98
C MET A 1 -12.76 11.97 -6.23
N SER A 2 -13.71 11.13 -6.64
CA SER A 2 -13.42 9.72 -6.97
C SER A 2 -12.57 9.63 -8.24
N ARG A 3 -11.65 8.65 -8.29
CA ARG A 3 -10.87 8.36 -9.49
C ARG A 3 -11.81 8.03 -10.64
N ASP A 4 -11.50 8.52 -11.83
CA ASP A 4 -12.31 8.24 -13.02
C ASP A 4 -12.39 6.73 -13.34
N ALA A 5 -11.35 5.96 -13.01
CA ALA A 5 -11.35 4.50 -13.10
C ALA A 5 -12.45 3.84 -12.26
N LEU A 6 -12.82 4.42 -11.11
CA LEU A 6 -13.93 3.92 -10.29
C LEU A 6 -15.27 4.10 -11.00
N LYS A 7 -15.48 5.22 -11.71
CA LYS A 7 -16.67 5.41 -12.57
C LYS A 7 -16.65 4.44 -13.75
N THR A 8 -15.48 4.23 -14.35
CA THR A 8 -15.32 3.26 -15.44
C THR A 8 -15.73 1.85 -15.01
N LEU A 9 -15.44 1.44 -13.77
CA LEU A 9 -15.78 0.12 -13.24
C LEU A 9 -17.29 -0.17 -13.25
N PHE A 10 -18.10 0.82 -12.87
CA PHE A 10 -19.55 0.67 -12.81
C PHE A 10 -20.25 0.96 -14.15
N HIS A 11 -19.54 1.56 -15.11
CA HIS A 11 -20.11 2.00 -16.38
C HIS A 11 -20.82 0.89 -17.20
N PRO A 12 -20.31 -0.35 -17.30
CA PRO A 12 -21.00 -1.41 -18.05
C PRO A 12 -22.41 -1.71 -17.52
N PHE A 13 -22.60 -1.64 -16.19
CA PHE A 13 -23.90 -1.80 -15.55
C PHE A 13 -24.81 -0.61 -15.83
N GLU A 14 -24.30 0.62 -15.72
CA GLU A 14 -25.06 1.85 -15.99
C GLU A 14 -25.62 1.90 -17.43
N THR A 15 -24.90 1.32 -18.38
CA THR A 15 -25.32 1.27 -19.80
C THR A 15 -26.19 0.07 -20.14
N GLY A 16 -26.44 -0.84 -19.19
CA GLY A 16 -27.19 -2.08 -19.42
C GLY A 16 -26.46 -3.08 -20.32
N VAL A 17 -25.13 -3.02 -20.38
CA VAL A 17 -24.31 -4.00 -21.13
C VAL A 17 -24.09 -5.26 -20.30
N ILE A 18 -24.03 -5.11 -18.98
CA ILE A 18 -24.00 -6.19 -18.01
C ILE A 18 -25.15 -5.97 -17.03
N ASP A 19 -25.86 -7.02 -16.66
CA ASP A 19 -26.88 -6.94 -15.63
C ASP A 19 -26.25 -6.65 -14.25
N PRO A 20 -26.79 -5.69 -13.48
CA PRO A 20 -26.32 -5.44 -12.13
C PRO A 20 -26.64 -6.64 -11.21
N PRO A 21 -25.76 -6.99 -10.27
CA PRO A 21 -26.01 -8.08 -9.33
C PRO A 21 -27.18 -7.74 -8.38
N GLY A 22 -28.08 -8.70 -8.22
CA GLY A 22 -29.37 -8.57 -7.54
C GLY A 22 -29.32 -8.82 -6.04
N GLU A 23 -30.49 -8.72 -5.40
CA GLU A 23 -30.63 -9.04 -3.97
C GLU A 23 -30.25 -10.50 -3.68
N GLY A 24 -29.50 -10.71 -2.60
CA GLY A 24 -29.02 -12.04 -2.19
C GLY A 24 -27.66 -12.43 -2.77
N GLU A 25 -27.20 -11.76 -3.82
CA GLU A 25 -25.85 -11.94 -4.36
C GLU A 25 -24.79 -11.22 -3.51
N ARG A 26 -23.57 -11.75 -3.57
CA ARG A 26 -22.39 -11.28 -2.85
C ARG A 26 -21.32 -10.85 -3.84
N VAL A 27 -20.92 -9.59 -3.73
CA VAL A 27 -19.89 -8.97 -4.55
C VAL A 27 -18.61 -8.85 -3.73
N LEU A 28 -17.51 -9.37 -4.25
CA LEU A 28 -16.16 -9.07 -3.76
C LEU A 28 -15.63 -7.83 -4.49
N PHE A 29 -15.24 -6.77 -3.78
CA PHE A 29 -14.65 -5.58 -4.40
C PHE A 29 -13.18 -5.42 -4.00
N LEU A 30 -12.26 -5.82 -4.88
CA LEU A 30 -10.81 -5.73 -4.68
C LEU A 30 -10.25 -4.39 -5.15
N GLY A 31 -9.38 -3.79 -4.33
CA GLY A 31 -8.87 -2.44 -4.57
C GLY A 31 -9.95 -1.38 -4.38
N ALA A 32 -10.95 -1.66 -3.54
CA ALA A 32 -12.11 -0.82 -3.36
C ALA A 32 -11.72 0.60 -2.93
N GLU A 33 -12.35 1.59 -3.54
CA GLU A 33 -12.20 3.00 -3.17
C GLU A 33 -13.58 3.58 -2.89
N ALA A 34 -13.65 4.55 -1.98
CA ALA A 34 -14.89 5.23 -1.63
C ALA A 34 -15.37 6.19 -2.73
N GLY A 35 -16.64 6.60 -2.67
CA GLY A 35 -17.18 7.66 -3.55
C GLY A 35 -17.69 7.19 -4.92
N TYR A 36 -18.10 5.92 -5.01
CA TYR A 36 -18.95 5.42 -6.08
C TYR A 36 -20.44 5.59 -5.74
N ARG A 37 -21.28 5.48 -6.76
CA ARG A 37 -22.72 5.31 -6.61
C ARG A 37 -23.09 3.99 -7.26
N LEU A 38 -23.97 3.24 -6.62
CA LEU A 38 -24.45 2.00 -7.19
C LEU A 38 -25.41 2.29 -8.35
N PRO A 39 -25.25 1.62 -9.50
CA PRO A 39 -26.20 1.68 -10.61
C PRO A 39 -27.61 1.25 -10.18
N GLU A 40 -28.62 1.65 -10.95
CA GLU A 40 -29.99 1.17 -10.76
C GLU A 40 -30.03 -0.37 -10.89
N GLY A 41 -30.77 -1.04 -10.00
CA GLY A 41 -30.87 -2.50 -9.96
C GLY A 41 -29.74 -3.22 -9.22
N PHE A 42 -28.70 -2.51 -8.75
CA PHE A 42 -27.62 -3.13 -7.97
C PHE A 42 -28.08 -3.37 -6.52
N GLY A 43 -28.59 -4.57 -6.25
CA GLY A 43 -29.13 -5.00 -4.96
C GLY A 43 -28.18 -5.85 -4.11
N ALA A 44 -27.03 -6.23 -4.66
CA ALA A 44 -26.08 -7.12 -3.99
C ALA A 44 -25.34 -6.47 -2.82
N SER A 45 -24.96 -7.32 -1.86
CA SER A 45 -24.05 -6.93 -0.78
C SER A 45 -22.60 -6.84 -1.30
N ILE A 46 -21.83 -5.85 -0.85
CA ILE A 46 -20.44 -5.65 -1.27
C ILE A 46 -19.51 -5.86 -0.08
N ALA A 47 -18.62 -6.85 -0.18
CA ALA A 47 -17.47 -7.02 0.69
C ALA A 47 -16.26 -6.31 0.04
N ALA A 48 -15.93 -5.11 0.54
CA ALA A 48 -14.84 -4.29 0.04
C ALA A 48 -13.50 -4.71 0.65
N VAL A 49 -12.45 -4.72 -0.18
CA VAL A 49 -11.09 -5.05 0.24
C VAL A 49 -10.13 -3.93 -0.14
N GLN A 50 -9.50 -3.35 0.89
CA GLN A 50 -8.62 -2.20 0.74
C GLN A 50 -7.48 -2.24 1.80
N PRO A 51 -6.26 -2.64 1.41
CA PRO A 51 -5.12 -2.72 2.34
C PRO A 51 -4.48 -1.37 2.67
N LEU A 52 -4.76 -0.30 1.90
CA LEU A 52 -4.18 1.02 2.14
C LEU A 52 -5.03 1.82 3.14
N ARG A 53 -4.46 2.13 4.30
CA ARG A 53 -5.17 2.70 5.47
C ARG A 53 -5.98 3.98 5.15
N PRO A 54 -5.46 5.00 4.46
CA PRO A 54 -6.27 6.17 4.07
C PRO A 54 -7.54 5.82 3.28
N LEU A 55 -7.42 4.91 2.30
CA LEU A 55 -8.53 4.49 1.45
C LEU A 55 -9.53 3.60 2.21
N TYR A 56 -9.01 2.71 3.05
CA TYR A 56 -9.81 1.89 3.95
C TYR A 56 -10.68 2.76 4.87
N ARG A 57 -10.09 3.77 5.51
CA ARG A 57 -10.82 4.69 6.38
C ARG A 57 -11.88 5.49 5.64
N ALA A 58 -11.65 5.83 4.38
CA ALA A 58 -12.65 6.51 3.55
C ALA A 58 -13.87 5.61 3.29
N LEU A 59 -13.67 4.30 3.12
CA LEU A 59 -14.75 3.31 3.02
C LEU A 59 -15.48 3.12 4.36
N GLU A 60 -14.75 3.01 5.48
CA GLU A 60 -15.34 2.93 6.82
C GLU A 60 -16.24 4.16 7.12
N ALA A 61 -15.79 5.36 6.72
CA ALA A 61 -16.57 6.58 6.89
C ALA A 61 -17.90 6.55 6.11
N GLN A 62 -18.00 5.74 5.05
CA GLN A 62 -19.22 5.49 4.29
C GLN A 62 -20.01 4.28 4.80
N ARG A 63 -19.58 3.67 5.91
CA ARG A 63 -20.16 2.45 6.50
C ARG A 63 -20.16 1.26 5.52
N ALA A 64 -19.18 1.22 4.61
CA ALA A 64 -18.97 0.05 3.77
C ALA A 64 -18.53 -1.14 4.64
N ASP A 65 -18.94 -2.35 4.26
CA ASP A 65 -18.35 -3.58 4.78
C ASP A 65 -16.95 -3.73 4.16
N VAL A 66 -15.92 -3.36 4.91
CA VAL A 66 -14.54 -3.26 4.40
C VAL A 66 -13.56 -4.02 5.30
N ALA A 67 -12.64 -4.75 4.67
CA ALA A 67 -11.53 -5.44 5.31
C ALA A 67 -10.19 -5.13 4.59
N PRO A 68 -9.03 -5.24 5.26
CA PRO A 68 -7.74 -5.09 4.59
C PRO A 68 -7.39 -6.28 3.68
N VAL A 69 -7.95 -7.46 3.97
CA VAL A 69 -7.72 -8.71 3.24
C VAL A 69 -9.05 -9.41 2.99
N VAL A 70 -9.11 -10.30 1.99
CA VAL A 70 -10.31 -11.09 1.70
C VAL A 70 -10.56 -12.11 2.82
N THR A 71 -11.81 -12.24 3.28
CA THR A 71 -12.21 -13.16 4.35
C THR A 71 -13.26 -14.20 3.95
N GLY A 72 -13.97 -14.00 2.84
CA GLY A 72 -15.03 -14.90 2.37
C GLY A 72 -14.65 -15.70 1.11
N GLU A 73 -15.53 -16.61 0.74
CA GLU A 73 -15.47 -17.41 -0.50
C GLU A 73 -16.86 -17.44 -1.16
N ASP A 74 -16.94 -18.11 -2.31
CA ASP A 74 -18.15 -18.32 -3.12
C ASP A 74 -18.90 -17.03 -3.49
N TYR A 75 -18.14 -15.97 -3.83
CA TYR A 75 -18.74 -14.72 -4.32
C TYR A 75 -19.36 -14.91 -5.72
N ASP A 76 -20.52 -14.29 -5.95
CA ASP A 76 -21.25 -14.35 -7.22
C ASP A 76 -20.64 -13.42 -8.27
N VAL A 77 -20.05 -12.30 -7.82
CA VAL A 77 -19.39 -11.30 -8.67
C VAL A 77 -18.10 -10.80 -8.00
N ALA A 78 -17.07 -10.54 -8.79
CA ALA A 78 -15.91 -9.76 -8.36
C ALA A 78 -15.78 -8.47 -9.15
N LEU A 79 -15.61 -7.36 -8.43
CA LEU A 79 -15.22 -6.06 -8.97
C LEU A 79 -13.76 -5.82 -8.62
N ILE A 80 -12.96 -5.37 -9.59
CA ILE A 80 -11.53 -5.11 -9.41
C ILE A 80 -11.21 -3.72 -9.92
N LEU A 81 -10.79 -2.84 -9.01
CA LEU A 81 -10.25 -1.53 -9.38
C LEU A 81 -8.72 -1.62 -9.43
N CYS A 82 -8.16 -1.37 -10.61
CA CYS A 82 -6.72 -1.42 -10.85
C CYS A 82 -6.01 -0.13 -10.41
N GLY A 83 -4.85 -0.29 -9.79
CA GLY A 83 -3.86 0.76 -9.59
C GLY A 83 -2.81 0.75 -10.69
N ARG A 84 -1.73 1.50 -10.48
CA ARG A 84 -0.55 1.56 -11.36
C ARG A 84 0.38 0.35 -11.26
N HIS A 85 0.22 -0.47 -10.23
CA HIS A 85 1.13 -1.58 -9.94
C HIS A 85 0.66 -2.87 -10.62
N LYS A 86 1.31 -3.21 -11.74
CA LYS A 86 0.95 -4.38 -12.54
C LYS A 86 0.84 -5.68 -11.73
N GLY A 87 1.85 -5.99 -10.91
CA GLY A 87 1.86 -7.22 -10.11
C GLY A 87 0.72 -7.30 -9.10
N GLU A 88 0.36 -6.16 -8.50
CA GLU A 88 -0.78 -6.08 -7.59
C GLU A 88 -2.12 -6.26 -8.31
N ASN A 89 -2.28 -5.65 -9.50
CA ASN A 89 -3.49 -5.84 -10.31
C ASN A 89 -3.66 -7.31 -10.76
N GLU A 90 -2.56 -7.98 -11.11
CA GLU A 90 -2.58 -9.40 -11.47
C GLU A 90 -2.93 -10.27 -10.26
N ASP A 91 -2.37 -9.98 -9.09
CA ASP A 91 -2.70 -10.67 -7.85
C ASP A 91 -4.16 -10.51 -7.46
N ARG A 92 -4.75 -9.33 -7.63
CA ARG A 92 -6.19 -9.11 -7.42
C ARG A 92 -7.05 -9.98 -8.34
N ILE A 93 -6.66 -10.16 -9.60
CA ILE A 93 -7.38 -11.08 -10.50
C ILE A 93 -7.23 -12.52 -10.03
N ALA A 94 -6.02 -12.93 -9.62
CA ALA A 94 -5.80 -14.27 -9.07
C ALA A 94 -6.64 -14.52 -7.80
N GLU A 95 -6.73 -13.53 -6.91
CA GLU A 95 -7.54 -13.62 -5.71
C GLU A 95 -9.04 -13.67 -6.04
N ALA A 96 -9.53 -12.86 -6.97
CA ALA A 96 -10.92 -12.98 -7.43
C ALA A 96 -11.23 -14.37 -7.97
N LEU A 97 -10.38 -14.94 -8.82
CA LEU A 97 -10.57 -16.30 -9.37
C LEU A 97 -10.66 -17.38 -8.29
N LYS A 98 -9.88 -17.26 -7.20
CA LYS A 98 -9.92 -18.19 -6.07
C LYS A 98 -11.19 -18.07 -5.23
N ARG A 99 -11.75 -16.86 -5.14
CA ARG A 99 -12.80 -16.51 -4.17
C ARG A 99 -14.19 -16.47 -4.76
N THR A 100 -14.31 -16.39 -6.09
CA THR A 100 -15.59 -16.47 -6.78
C THR A 100 -15.95 -17.91 -7.15
N ARG A 101 -17.25 -18.20 -7.21
CA ARG A 101 -17.77 -19.50 -7.65
C ARG A 101 -17.61 -19.68 -9.16
N ASP A 102 -17.67 -20.92 -9.64
CA ASP A 102 -17.76 -21.20 -11.08
C ASP A 102 -18.92 -20.43 -11.73
N GLY A 103 -18.67 -19.88 -12.93
CA GLY A 103 -19.63 -19.04 -13.66
C GLY A 103 -19.83 -17.63 -13.10
N ALA A 104 -19.10 -17.22 -12.05
CA ALA A 104 -19.20 -15.87 -11.50
C ALA A 104 -18.72 -14.80 -12.50
N LEU A 105 -19.34 -13.62 -12.47
CA LEU A 105 -18.91 -12.48 -13.26
C LEU A 105 -17.70 -11.80 -12.61
N ILE A 106 -16.64 -11.55 -13.38
CA ILE A 106 -15.49 -10.76 -12.93
C ILE A 106 -15.38 -9.50 -13.79
N VAL A 107 -15.50 -8.32 -13.17
CA VAL A 107 -15.39 -7.01 -13.82
C VAL A 107 -14.15 -6.27 -13.31
N ILE A 108 -13.30 -5.83 -14.23
CA ILE A 108 -12.04 -5.16 -13.93
C ILE A 108 -12.00 -3.82 -14.63
N ALA A 109 -11.58 -2.76 -13.93
CA ALA A 109 -11.37 -1.46 -14.55
C ALA A 109 -10.14 -0.73 -14.04
N GLY A 110 -9.59 0.15 -14.87
CA GLY A 110 -8.43 0.96 -14.55
C GLY A 110 -8.23 2.10 -15.55
N GLY A 111 -7.35 3.03 -15.21
CA GLY A 111 -6.94 4.11 -16.11
C GLY A 111 -6.05 3.61 -17.26
N LYS A 112 -6.08 4.29 -18.41
CA LYS A 112 -5.17 3.99 -19.53
C LYS A 112 -3.70 4.20 -19.15
N GLU A 113 -3.43 5.24 -18.35
CA GLU A 113 -2.09 5.57 -17.84
C GLU A 113 -1.61 4.56 -16.79
N ASP A 114 -2.54 3.90 -16.09
CA ASP A 114 -2.26 2.83 -15.12
C ASP A 114 -2.02 1.47 -15.79
N GLY A 115 -2.03 1.39 -17.13
CA GLY A 115 -1.68 0.19 -17.88
C GLY A 115 -2.83 -0.80 -18.10
N ILE A 116 -4.09 -0.40 -17.89
CA ILE A 116 -5.26 -1.30 -18.00
C ILE A 116 -5.36 -2.02 -19.35
N GLN A 117 -4.96 -1.37 -20.46
CA GLN A 117 -5.02 -1.98 -21.78
C GLN A 117 -4.03 -3.13 -21.94
N SER A 118 -2.86 -3.01 -21.32
CA SER A 118 -1.84 -4.05 -21.31
C SER A 118 -2.32 -5.26 -20.50
N LEU A 119 -2.94 -4.99 -19.35
CA LEU A 119 -3.56 -6.03 -18.52
C LEU A 119 -4.68 -6.75 -19.28
N ARG A 120 -5.62 -6.02 -19.90
CA ARG A 120 -6.69 -6.62 -20.72
C ARG A 120 -6.14 -7.54 -21.81
N LYS A 121 -5.13 -7.09 -22.57
CA LYS A 121 -4.48 -7.92 -23.60
C LYS A 121 -3.81 -9.16 -23.03
N ARG A 122 -3.29 -9.11 -21.80
CA ARG A 122 -2.74 -10.27 -21.11
C ARG A 122 -3.84 -11.26 -20.73
N ILE A 123 -4.95 -10.78 -20.15
CA ILE A 123 -6.07 -11.63 -19.74
C ILE A 123 -6.75 -12.27 -20.95
N ALA A 124 -6.87 -11.56 -22.08
CA ALA A 124 -7.43 -12.10 -23.32
C ALA A 124 -6.70 -13.35 -23.85
N LYS A 125 -5.45 -13.62 -23.42
CA LYS A 125 -4.70 -14.83 -23.78
C LYS A 125 -5.24 -16.11 -23.14
N PHE A 126 -6.09 -16.00 -22.12
CA PHE A 126 -6.78 -17.14 -21.53
C PHE A 126 -8.04 -17.55 -22.32
N GLU A 127 -8.45 -16.76 -23.32
CA GLU A 127 -9.56 -17.08 -24.24
C GLU A 127 -10.91 -17.32 -23.53
N TRP A 128 -11.11 -16.69 -22.36
CA TRP A 128 -12.39 -16.70 -21.66
C TRP A 128 -13.44 -15.84 -22.34
N ASP A 129 -14.70 -16.23 -22.20
CA ASP A 129 -15.84 -15.46 -22.70
C ASP A 129 -15.97 -14.14 -21.92
N GLY A 130 -15.95 -13.02 -22.65
CA GLY A 130 -15.88 -11.70 -22.05
C GLY A 130 -15.79 -10.57 -23.08
N ASP A 131 -16.00 -9.34 -22.60
CA ASP A 131 -15.94 -8.14 -23.42
C ASP A 131 -15.39 -6.94 -22.63
N HIS A 132 -15.42 -5.75 -23.21
CA HIS A 132 -14.84 -4.54 -22.68
C HIS A 132 -15.52 -3.27 -23.17
N LEU A 133 -15.47 -2.23 -22.34
CA LEU A 133 -16.05 -0.93 -22.63
C LEU A 133 -15.08 0.20 -22.22
N PRO A 134 -14.65 1.07 -23.16
CA PRO A 134 -13.84 2.24 -22.82
C PRO A 134 -14.69 3.42 -22.34
N LYS A 135 -14.32 4.04 -21.21
CA LYS A 135 -14.95 5.27 -20.69
C LYS A 135 -14.04 5.98 -19.69
N TYR A 136 -14.23 7.30 -19.52
CA TYR A 136 -13.54 8.15 -18.54
C TYR A 136 -12.01 7.98 -18.54
N HIS A 137 -11.39 8.00 -19.73
CA HIS A 137 -9.95 7.76 -19.91
C HIS A 137 -9.44 6.40 -19.38
N GLY A 138 -10.34 5.47 -19.07
CA GLY A 138 -10.07 4.10 -18.64
C GLY A 138 -10.71 3.07 -19.57
N VAL A 139 -10.63 1.82 -19.15
CA VAL A 139 -11.31 0.67 -19.76
C VAL A 139 -11.86 -0.20 -18.64
N ALA A 140 -13.12 -0.60 -18.75
CA ALA A 140 -13.66 -1.75 -18.02
C ALA A 140 -13.62 -2.96 -18.96
N PHE A 141 -13.27 -4.12 -18.44
CA PHE A 141 -13.42 -5.39 -19.14
C PHE A 141 -13.88 -6.45 -18.15
N TRP A 142 -14.57 -7.46 -18.65
CA TRP A 142 -15.15 -8.49 -17.83
C TRP A 142 -15.13 -9.82 -18.53
N PHE A 143 -15.27 -10.89 -17.75
CA PHE A 143 -15.38 -12.24 -18.23
C PHE A 143 -16.12 -13.11 -17.20
N THR A 144 -16.62 -14.25 -17.68
CA THR A 144 -17.18 -15.29 -16.82
C THR A 144 -16.05 -16.15 -16.28
N ARG A 145 -15.98 -16.32 -14.95
CA ARG A 145 -14.97 -17.15 -14.29
C ARG A 145 -15.10 -18.60 -14.81
N PRO A 146 -14.02 -19.20 -15.35
CA PRO A 146 -14.05 -20.60 -15.79
C PRO A 146 -14.08 -21.55 -14.59
N GLU A 147 -14.40 -22.83 -14.83
CA GLU A 147 -14.40 -23.88 -13.82
C GLU A 147 -12.98 -24.11 -13.27
N ASP A 148 -12.02 -24.39 -14.15
CA ASP A 148 -10.60 -24.53 -13.82
C ASP A 148 -9.84 -23.19 -13.93
N VAL A 149 -9.37 -22.71 -12.79
CA VAL A 149 -8.60 -21.46 -12.66
C VAL A 149 -7.12 -21.69 -12.33
N THR A 150 -6.67 -22.94 -12.23
CA THR A 150 -5.37 -23.31 -11.64
C THR A 150 -4.20 -22.64 -12.36
N ASP A 151 -4.14 -22.78 -13.70
CA ASP A 151 -3.07 -22.20 -14.52
C ASP A 151 -3.07 -20.66 -14.47
N ALA A 152 -4.26 -20.05 -14.50
CA ALA A 152 -4.38 -18.60 -14.44
C ALA A 152 -3.94 -18.05 -13.08
N VAL A 153 -4.39 -18.67 -11.99
CA VAL A 153 -3.98 -18.31 -10.63
C VAL A 153 -2.47 -18.44 -10.48
N GLN A 154 -1.86 -19.53 -10.94
CA GLN A 154 -0.40 -19.72 -10.88
C GLN A 154 0.37 -18.64 -11.65
N LYS A 155 -0.16 -18.17 -12.79
CA LYS A 155 0.48 -17.15 -13.64
C LYS A 155 0.28 -15.71 -13.15
N LEU A 156 -0.70 -15.47 -12.31
CA LEU A 156 -1.14 -14.12 -11.91
C LEU A 156 -0.89 -13.81 -10.43
N ALA A 157 -0.93 -14.80 -9.55
CA ALA A 157 -0.72 -14.60 -8.12
C ALA A 157 0.69 -14.04 -7.85
N LYS A 158 0.78 -13.07 -6.91
CA LYS A 158 2.07 -12.54 -6.49
C LYS A 158 2.86 -13.62 -5.76
N VAL A 159 4.15 -13.69 -6.05
CA VAL A 159 5.08 -14.61 -5.38
C VAL A 159 5.94 -13.79 -4.42
N PRO A 160 5.96 -14.11 -3.12
CA PRO A 160 6.89 -13.49 -2.18
C PRO A 160 8.33 -13.71 -2.65
N VAL A 161 9.13 -12.67 -2.53
CA VAL A 161 10.55 -12.67 -2.88
C VAL A 161 11.39 -12.52 -1.62
N ARG A 162 12.57 -13.14 -1.65
CA ARG A 162 13.55 -13.04 -0.58
C ARG A 162 14.64 -12.05 -0.96
N VAL A 163 14.64 -10.89 -0.32
CA VAL A 163 15.60 -9.80 -0.53
C VAL A 163 16.83 -10.02 0.34
N ASP A 164 18.00 -10.02 -0.31
CA ASP A 164 19.32 -10.20 0.34
C ASP A 164 19.43 -11.46 1.22
N GLY A 165 18.62 -12.48 0.94
CA GLY A 165 18.57 -13.72 1.74
C GLY A 165 17.97 -13.57 3.14
N LEU A 166 17.55 -12.36 3.54
CA LEU A 166 17.13 -12.06 4.92
C LEU A 166 15.67 -11.62 5.03
N PHE A 167 15.16 -10.90 4.04
CA PHE A 167 13.87 -10.24 4.14
C PHE A 167 12.86 -10.82 3.15
N GLU A 168 11.63 -11.00 3.62
CA GLU A 168 10.48 -11.33 2.79
C GLU A 168 9.75 -10.05 2.38
N ALA A 169 9.43 -9.94 1.09
CA ALA A 169 8.61 -8.88 0.54
C ALA A 169 7.80 -9.43 -0.64
N SER A 170 6.82 -8.68 -1.15
CA SER A 170 5.99 -9.12 -2.27
C SER A 170 5.70 -7.99 -3.26
N PRO A 171 5.44 -8.29 -4.55
CA PRO A 171 4.96 -7.32 -5.52
C PRO A 171 3.82 -6.45 -4.98
N GLY A 172 3.89 -5.14 -5.23
CA GLY A 172 2.99 -4.13 -4.65
C GLY A 172 3.67 -3.31 -3.54
N MET A 173 4.57 -3.91 -2.77
CA MET A 173 5.31 -3.19 -1.72
C MET A 173 6.44 -2.33 -2.30
N PHE A 174 6.82 -1.27 -1.56
CA PHE A 174 7.94 -0.41 -1.91
C PHE A 174 9.26 -1.18 -1.92
N SER A 175 10.00 -1.09 -3.04
CA SER A 175 11.28 -1.77 -3.26
C SER A 175 11.24 -3.26 -2.86
N HIS A 176 10.20 -4.00 -3.28
CA HIS A 176 10.02 -5.39 -2.87
C HIS A 176 11.10 -6.35 -3.39
N ASP A 177 11.82 -6.01 -4.46
CA ASP A 177 12.79 -6.89 -5.11
C ASP A 177 14.26 -6.63 -4.71
N ARG A 178 14.51 -5.61 -3.90
CA ARG A 178 15.86 -5.21 -3.46
C ARG A 178 15.81 -4.25 -2.27
N ILE A 179 16.91 -4.13 -1.55
CA ILE A 179 17.04 -3.05 -0.55
C ILE A 179 17.03 -1.69 -1.26
N ASP A 180 16.21 -0.77 -0.78
CA ASP A 180 16.19 0.60 -1.30
C ASP A 180 17.50 1.32 -0.94
N ALA A 181 18.11 1.95 -1.93
CA ALA A 181 19.40 2.63 -1.75
C ALA A 181 19.31 3.86 -0.82
N GLY A 182 18.14 4.49 -0.71
CA GLY A 182 17.89 5.55 0.27
C GLY A 182 17.85 4.97 1.68
N SER A 183 17.05 3.92 1.89
CA SER A 183 16.98 3.20 3.16
C SER A 183 18.35 2.66 3.59
N GLU A 184 19.15 2.12 2.65
CA GLU A 184 20.52 1.67 2.92
C GLU A 184 21.43 2.83 3.38
N LEU A 185 21.36 3.98 2.70
CA LEU A 185 22.11 5.16 3.10
C LEU A 185 21.73 5.63 4.51
N LEU A 186 20.44 5.64 4.85
CA LEU A 186 19.96 5.96 6.19
C LEU A 186 20.45 4.95 7.23
N ALA A 187 20.32 3.65 6.94
CA ALA A 187 20.78 2.57 7.80
C ALA A 187 22.28 2.70 8.13
N SER A 188 23.10 3.11 7.15
CA SER A 188 24.54 3.32 7.33
C SER A 188 24.92 4.47 8.29
N ARG A 189 23.93 5.25 8.74
CA ARG A 189 24.09 6.41 9.62
C ARG A 189 23.26 6.32 10.90
N LEU A 190 22.58 5.20 11.15
CA LEU A 190 21.87 4.97 12.40
C LEU A 190 22.84 5.05 13.60
N PRO A 191 22.36 5.52 14.76
CA PRO A 191 23.17 5.53 15.97
C PRO A 191 23.60 4.11 16.34
N ARG A 192 24.74 3.98 17.03
CA ARG A 192 25.29 2.70 17.50
C ARG A 192 25.07 2.46 18.99
N ASP A 193 24.75 3.52 19.72
CA ASP A 193 24.61 3.59 21.18
C ASP A 193 23.21 4.01 21.61
N PHE A 194 22.21 3.86 20.73
CA PHE A 194 20.83 4.21 21.06
C PHE A 194 20.23 3.24 22.09
N ASN A 195 19.61 3.80 23.13
CA ASN A 195 19.03 3.05 24.24
C ASN A 195 17.63 3.56 24.65
N GLY A 196 16.93 4.25 23.73
CA GLY A 196 15.59 4.78 23.92
C GLY A 196 14.51 3.93 23.22
N HIS A 197 13.31 4.50 23.13
CA HIS A 197 12.23 3.97 22.30
C HIS A 197 12.24 4.66 20.94
N ALA A 198 12.24 3.86 19.87
CA ALA A 198 12.22 4.33 18.50
C ALA A 198 10.85 4.15 17.84
N ALA A 199 10.62 4.87 16.75
CA ALA A 199 9.58 4.55 15.77
C ALA A 199 10.14 4.57 14.35
N ASP A 200 9.58 3.73 13.49
CA ASP A 200 9.80 3.67 12.04
C ASP A 200 8.53 4.14 11.33
N PHE A 201 8.60 5.32 10.70
CA PHE A 201 7.45 5.95 10.03
C PHE A 201 7.51 5.67 8.53
N GLY A 202 6.52 4.93 8.02
CA GLY A 202 6.58 4.36 6.67
C GLY A 202 7.53 3.16 6.64
N ALA A 203 7.29 2.21 7.55
CA ALA A 203 8.21 1.11 7.82
C ALA A 203 8.41 0.17 6.62
N GLY A 204 7.51 0.16 5.65
CA GLY A 204 7.48 -0.79 4.56
C GLY A 204 7.53 -2.22 5.11
N TRP A 205 8.43 -3.04 4.59
CA TRP A 205 8.68 -4.41 5.05
C TRP A 205 9.72 -4.49 6.20
N GLY A 206 9.96 -3.40 6.93
CA GLY A 206 10.68 -3.41 8.21
C GLY A 206 12.20 -3.32 8.15
N TYR A 207 12.77 -2.95 7.00
CA TYR A 207 14.23 -2.91 6.81
C TYR A 207 14.96 -2.00 7.83
N LEU A 208 14.49 -0.76 8.01
CA LEU A 208 15.15 0.21 8.91
C LEU A 208 15.04 -0.23 10.37
N ALA A 209 13.88 -0.77 10.77
CA ALA A 209 13.69 -1.32 12.10
C ALA A 209 14.66 -2.47 12.42
N VAL A 210 14.83 -3.43 11.50
CA VAL A 210 15.81 -4.52 11.66
C VAL A 210 17.24 -3.95 11.75
N LYS A 211 17.61 -2.99 10.88
CA LYS A 211 18.93 -2.38 10.92
C LYS A 211 19.21 -1.57 12.18
N LEU A 212 18.19 -0.93 12.77
CA LEU A 212 18.34 -0.28 14.08
C LEU A 212 18.59 -1.31 15.18
N ALA A 213 17.86 -2.43 15.17
CA ALA A 213 18.05 -3.51 16.14
C ALA A 213 19.45 -4.14 16.07
N GLU A 214 19.98 -4.32 14.86
CA GLU A 214 21.36 -4.79 14.64
C GLU A 214 22.40 -3.76 15.10
N THR A 215 22.22 -2.48 14.73
CA THR A 215 23.24 -1.44 14.91
C THR A 215 23.25 -0.88 16.33
N SER A 216 22.10 -0.85 17.01
CA SER A 216 21.92 -0.40 18.39
C SER A 216 21.21 -1.46 19.24
N PRO A 217 21.94 -2.49 19.71
CA PRO A 217 21.36 -3.56 20.54
C PRO A 217 20.76 -3.08 21.87
N GLY A 218 21.10 -1.85 22.31
CA GLY A 218 20.56 -1.23 23.52
C GLY A 218 19.16 -0.63 23.36
N THR A 219 18.60 -0.60 22.14
CA THR A 219 17.27 -0.05 21.84
C THR A 219 16.20 -0.72 22.72
N LYS A 220 15.39 0.07 23.42
CA LYS A 220 14.37 -0.44 24.36
C LYS A 220 13.14 -0.99 23.66
N GLY A 221 12.88 -0.54 22.44
CA GLY A 221 11.83 -1.04 21.58
C GLY A 221 11.62 -0.13 20.38
N ILE A 222 10.95 -0.65 19.36
CA ILE A 222 10.64 0.07 18.13
C ILE A 222 9.19 -0.15 17.70
N ASP A 223 8.50 0.93 17.38
CA ASP A 223 7.15 0.87 16.84
C ASP A 223 7.17 1.13 15.33
N LEU A 224 6.57 0.25 14.55
CA LEU A 224 6.53 0.34 13.10
C LEU A 224 5.14 0.86 12.68
N PHE A 225 5.12 1.98 11.96
CA PHE A 225 3.92 2.59 11.40
C PHE A 225 3.95 2.46 9.88
N GLU A 226 2.92 1.84 9.32
CA GLU A 226 2.80 1.62 7.88
C GLU A 226 1.34 1.73 7.43
N ALA A 227 1.10 2.41 6.32
CA ALA A 227 -0.23 2.59 5.77
C ALA A 227 -0.67 1.40 4.91
N ASP A 228 0.26 0.65 4.32
CA ASP A 228 0.00 -0.58 3.58
C ASP A 228 -0.04 -1.80 4.52
N HIS A 229 -1.20 -2.44 4.61
CA HIS A 229 -1.40 -3.59 5.50
C HIS A 229 -0.44 -4.76 5.18
N ASP A 230 -0.28 -5.11 3.91
CA ASP A 230 0.55 -6.24 3.50
C ASP A 230 2.03 -5.96 3.83
N ALA A 231 2.49 -4.73 3.62
CA ALA A 231 3.86 -4.32 3.96
C ALA A 231 4.11 -4.41 5.47
N LEU A 232 3.15 -3.99 6.30
CA LEU A 232 3.24 -4.11 7.76
C LEU A 232 3.32 -5.58 8.22
N GLU A 233 2.54 -6.47 7.60
CA GLU A 233 2.61 -7.91 7.88
C GLU A 233 3.96 -8.50 7.47
N ALA A 234 4.51 -8.10 6.31
CA ALA A 234 5.87 -8.46 5.93
C ALA A 234 6.91 -7.93 6.93
N ALA A 235 6.75 -6.70 7.44
CA ALA A 235 7.62 -6.16 8.48
C ALA A 235 7.56 -6.98 9.77
N ARG A 236 6.37 -7.48 10.14
CA ARG A 236 6.20 -8.38 11.29
C ARG A 236 6.99 -9.66 11.13
N VAL A 237 6.87 -10.33 9.99
CA VAL A 237 7.62 -11.56 9.66
C VAL A 237 9.13 -11.29 9.69
N ASN A 238 9.57 -10.19 9.06
CA ASN A 238 10.98 -9.84 8.98
C ASN A 238 11.60 -9.48 10.33
N MET A 239 10.87 -8.77 11.19
CA MET A 239 11.32 -8.48 12.55
C MET A 239 11.43 -9.76 13.38
N MET A 240 10.46 -10.68 13.27
CA MET A 240 10.51 -11.97 13.96
C MET A 240 11.68 -12.84 13.50
N ALA A 241 11.99 -12.85 12.21
CA ALA A 241 13.08 -13.65 11.65
C ALA A 241 14.47 -13.06 11.96
N ASN A 242 14.62 -11.74 11.83
CA ASN A 242 15.94 -11.09 11.82
C ASN A 242 16.27 -10.33 13.12
N ALA A 243 15.26 -9.93 13.90
CA ALA A 243 15.44 -9.21 15.17
C ALA A 243 14.53 -9.75 16.30
N PRO A 244 14.49 -11.08 16.56
CA PRO A 244 13.50 -11.71 17.45
C PRO A 244 13.53 -11.23 18.91
N ARG A 245 14.64 -10.61 19.35
CA ARG A 245 14.80 -10.10 20.70
C ARG A 245 14.42 -8.62 20.85
N MET A 246 14.17 -7.92 19.74
CA MET A 246 13.79 -6.51 19.76
C MET A 246 12.31 -6.39 20.11
N PRO A 247 11.92 -5.72 21.22
CA PRO A 247 10.52 -5.42 21.46
C PRO A 247 9.96 -4.54 20.34
N ALA A 248 8.95 -5.05 19.63
CA ALA A 248 8.37 -4.36 18.49
C ALA A 248 6.84 -4.35 18.54
N ARG A 249 6.24 -3.21 18.17
CA ARG A 249 4.79 -3.07 17.95
C ARG A 249 4.52 -2.62 16.53
N PHE A 250 3.39 -3.03 15.98
CA PHE A 250 3.04 -2.83 14.56
C PHE A 250 1.71 -2.10 14.48
N TYR A 251 1.68 -1.01 13.71
CA TYR A 251 0.53 -0.12 13.59
C TYR A 251 0.19 0.08 12.12
N TRP A 252 -0.97 -0.46 11.70
CA TRP A 252 -1.56 -0.15 10.41
C TRP A 252 -2.21 1.23 10.49
N PHE A 253 -1.54 2.24 9.91
CA PHE A 253 -1.69 3.61 10.36
C PHE A 253 -1.42 4.63 9.23
N ASP A 254 -2.33 5.60 9.10
CA ASP A 254 -2.16 6.75 8.22
C ASP A 254 -1.54 7.91 9.00
N LEU A 255 -0.22 8.11 8.86
CA LEU A 255 0.51 9.19 9.53
C LEU A 255 0.08 10.61 9.11
N THR A 256 -0.73 10.75 8.05
CA THR A 256 -1.27 12.05 7.61
C THR A 256 -2.63 12.37 8.21
N GLY A 257 -3.42 11.35 8.53
CA GLY A 257 -4.80 11.46 9.00
C GLY A 257 -5.05 10.91 10.41
N GLU A 258 -4.03 10.33 11.05
CA GLU A 258 -4.07 9.74 12.40
C GLU A 258 -2.88 10.26 13.22
N GLU A 259 -3.04 10.41 14.56
CA GLU A 259 -1.98 10.90 15.44
C GLU A 259 -1.45 9.79 16.37
N PRO A 260 -0.13 9.46 16.32
CA PRO A 260 0.46 8.50 17.24
C PRO A 260 0.34 8.95 18.70
N ARG A 261 -0.11 8.04 19.57
CA ARG A 261 -0.32 8.31 21.00
C ARG A 261 0.97 8.40 21.79
N ASP A 262 1.91 7.49 21.50
CA ASP A 262 3.18 7.40 22.21
C ASP A 262 4.19 8.45 21.71
N LYS A 263 5.21 8.72 22.54
CA LYS A 263 6.31 9.64 22.22
C LYS A 263 7.65 8.90 22.15
N TYR A 264 8.47 9.26 21.17
CA TYR A 264 9.70 8.55 20.85
C TYR A 264 10.97 9.38 21.10
N ASP A 265 12.05 8.70 21.43
CA ASP A 265 13.39 9.29 21.56
C ASP A 265 14.04 9.44 20.17
N LEU A 266 13.73 8.51 19.25
CA LEU A 266 14.18 8.49 17.86
C LEU A 266 13.02 8.15 16.92
N ILE A 267 12.89 8.87 15.80
CA ILE A 267 12.06 8.45 14.67
C ILE A 267 12.96 8.29 13.45
N VAL A 268 12.88 7.15 12.77
CA VAL A 268 13.52 6.90 11.48
C VAL A 268 12.46 6.83 10.39
N MET A 269 12.76 7.32 9.19
CA MET A 269 11.81 7.22 8.07
C MET A 269 12.48 7.35 6.70
N ASN A 270 11.91 6.64 5.72
CA ASN A 270 12.10 6.90 4.30
C ASN A 270 10.73 7.31 3.72
N PRO A 271 10.35 8.59 3.80
CA PRO A 271 9.00 9.01 3.44
C PRO A 271 8.68 8.72 1.97
N PRO A 272 7.45 8.30 1.64
CA PRO A 272 7.03 8.14 0.26
C PRO A 272 7.13 9.47 -0.49
N PHE A 273 7.55 9.40 -1.75
CA PHE A 273 7.81 10.57 -2.59
C PHE A 273 7.02 10.60 -3.91
N HIS A 274 6.21 9.56 -4.18
CA HIS A 274 5.33 9.48 -5.36
C HIS A 274 3.98 8.85 -5.01
N GLU A 275 2.89 9.63 -5.07
CA GLU A 275 1.58 9.11 -5.46
C GLU A 275 1.36 9.54 -6.92
N GLY A 276 1.36 8.57 -7.85
CA GLY A 276 1.25 8.86 -9.31
C GLY A 276 2.56 9.27 -10.03
N HIS A 277 2.43 10.04 -11.11
CA HIS A 277 3.54 10.40 -12.03
C HIS A 277 4.41 11.58 -11.56
N ALA A 278 3.94 12.39 -10.61
CA ALA A 278 4.67 13.54 -10.08
C ALA A 278 5.25 13.24 -8.69
N ALA A 279 6.31 13.94 -8.31
CA ALA A 279 6.71 13.97 -6.90
C ALA A 279 5.59 14.66 -6.10
N GLU A 280 5.20 14.08 -4.96
CA GLU A 280 4.30 14.73 -4.00
C GLU A 280 5.05 15.11 -2.72
N PRO A 281 5.76 16.26 -2.69
CA PRO A 281 6.45 16.72 -1.50
C PRO A 281 5.52 16.88 -0.28
N SER A 282 4.24 17.19 -0.50
CA SER A 282 3.22 17.40 0.53
C SER A 282 3.07 16.22 1.48
N LEU A 283 3.11 14.99 0.96
CA LEU A 283 2.98 13.77 1.77
C LEU A 283 4.15 13.63 2.75
N GLY A 284 5.39 13.72 2.24
CA GLY A 284 6.58 13.69 3.10
C GLY A 284 6.62 14.85 4.11
N VAL A 285 6.16 16.05 3.72
CA VAL A 285 6.03 17.20 4.63
C VAL A 285 5.03 16.91 5.76
N ALA A 286 3.88 16.30 5.46
CA ALA A 286 2.90 15.92 6.47
C ALA A 286 3.49 14.91 7.47
N ILE A 287 4.20 13.90 6.98
CA ILE A 287 4.86 12.88 7.81
C ILE A 287 5.98 13.50 8.67
N ILE A 288 6.77 14.44 8.15
CA ILE A 288 7.77 15.19 8.93
C ILE A 288 7.11 15.93 10.11
N LYS A 289 5.97 16.58 9.87
CA LYS A 289 5.21 17.27 10.92
C LYS A 289 4.62 16.29 11.93
N ALA A 290 4.14 15.12 11.49
CA ALA A 290 3.67 14.06 12.37
C ALA A 290 4.81 13.53 13.27
N ALA A 291 6.01 13.32 12.69
CA ALA A 291 7.20 12.91 13.44
C ALA A 291 7.55 13.91 14.54
N HIS A 292 7.58 15.21 14.24
CA HIS A 292 7.81 16.23 15.28
C HIS A 292 6.81 16.13 16.45
N LYS A 293 5.51 15.97 16.15
CA LYS A 293 4.49 15.80 17.20
C LYS A 293 4.72 14.55 18.04
N ALA A 294 5.20 13.47 17.43
CA ALA A 294 5.45 12.18 18.06
C ALA A 294 6.81 12.06 18.79
N LEU A 295 7.72 13.04 18.70
CA LEU A 295 8.97 13.01 19.45
C LEU A 295 8.80 13.46 20.91
N LYS A 296 9.60 12.93 21.83
CA LYS A 296 9.79 13.55 23.16
C LYS A 296 10.58 14.86 23.02
N GLN A 297 10.58 15.68 24.07
CA GLN A 297 11.49 16.85 24.13
C GLN A 297 12.94 16.38 24.01
N GLY A 298 13.70 16.97 23.08
CA GLY A 298 15.08 16.54 22.79
C GLY A 298 15.20 15.28 21.93
N GLY A 299 14.09 14.64 21.57
CA GLY A 299 14.06 13.51 20.64
C GLY A 299 14.43 13.94 19.22
N LYS A 300 14.88 12.96 18.41
CA LYS A 300 15.42 13.20 17.06
C LYS A 300 14.63 12.46 15.98
N VAL A 301 14.39 13.10 14.85
CA VAL A 301 14.03 12.42 13.59
C VAL A 301 15.26 12.28 12.71
N MET A 302 15.40 11.14 12.03
CA MET A 302 16.35 10.92 10.95
C MET A 302 15.58 10.43 9.73
N LEU A 303 15.76 11.10 8.59
CA LEU A 303 15.08 10.74 7.36
C LEU A 303 16.01 10.73 6.17
N VAL A 304 15.70 9.91 5.18
CA VAL A 304 16.32 9.98 3.85
C VAL A 304 15.35 10.58 2.85
N ALA A 305 15.89 11.35 1.91
CA ALA A 305 15.10 11.93 0.83
C ALA A 305 15.90 11.94 -0.48
N ASN A 306 15.19 11.88 -1.60
CA ASN A 306 15.76 12.20 -2.90
C ASN A 306 16.33 13.62 -2.88
N ARG A 307 17.47 13.84 -3.54
CA ARG A 307 18.18 15.12 -3.53
C ARG A 307 17.31 16.30 -3.97
N GLY A 308 16.42 16.09 -4.94
CA GLY A 308 15.51 17.12 -5.47
C GLY A 308 14.37 17.54 -4.54
N LEU A 309 14.07 16.76 -3.48
CA LEU A 309 13.02 17.10 -2.52
C LEU A 309 13.56 18.08 -1.47
N GLN A 310 12.91 19.22 -1.31
CA GLN A 310 13.39 20.33 -0.47
C GLN A 310 12.83 20.28 0.96
N TYR A 311 13.06 19.18 1.68
CA TYR A 311 12.56 19.03 3.06
C TYR A 311 13.29 19.90 4.08
N GLU A 312 14.42 20.51 3.73
CA GLU A 312 15.20 21.40 4.60
C GLU A 312 14.37 22.58 5.11
N GLN A 313 13.52 23.16 4.26
CA GLN A 313 12.66 24.26 4.68
C GLN A 313 11.66 23.80 5.74
N THR A 314 11.00 22.66 5.51
CA THR A 314 10.07 22.09 6.50
C THR A 314 10.78 21.74 7.81
N LEU A 315 11.99 21.21 7.75
CA LEU A 315 12.78 20.92 8.96
C LEU A 315 13.12 22.19 9.74
N ALA A 316 13.54 23.26 9.05
CA ALA A 316 13.84 24.55 9.65
C ALA A 316 12.63 25.20 10.33
N GLU A 317 11.45 25.05 9.74
CA GLU A 317 10.20 25.58 10.29
C GLU A 317 9.64 24.73 11.45
N THR A 318 9.99 23.44 11.51
CA THR A 318 9.35 22.48 12.42
C THR A 318 10.20 22.11 13.63
N PHE A 319 11.54 22.08 13.52
CA PHE A 319 12.43 21.58 14.55
C PHE A 319 13.33 22.67 15.13
N LYS A 320 13.70 22.54 16.41
CA LYS A 320 14.59 23.48 17.10
C LYS A 320 16.01 23.45 16.54
N GLU A 321 16.51 22.25 16.25
CA GLU A 321 17.78 22.03 15.58
C GLU A 321 17.54 21.10 14.39
N TYR A 322 18.20 21.34 13.27
CA TYR A 322 18.11 20.49 12.09
C TYR A 322 19.44 20.49 11.33
N GLY A 323 19.62 19.51 10.45
CA GLY A 323 20.79 19.47 9.60
C GLY A 323 20.81 18.28 8.65
N GLU A 324 21.96 18.12 8.02
CA GLU A 324 22.25 17.00 7.14
C GLU A 324 23.38 16.16 7.73
N THR A 325 23.22 14.84 7.71
CA THR A 325 24.26 13.89 8.13
C THR A 325 25.18 13.55 6.97
N CYS A 326 24.63 13.29 5.79
CA CYS A 326 25.41 13.06 4.58
C CYS A 326 24.54 13.19 3.32
N ARG A 327 25.20 13.31 2.15
CA ARG A 327 24.57 13.24 0.83
C ARG A 327 25.41 12.41 -0.13
N ASN A 328 24.76 11.80 -1.11
CA ASN A 328 25.39 11.22 -2.29
C ASN A 328 24.75 11.81 -3.57
N ALA A 329 25.01 11.20 -4.73
CA ALA A 329 24.49 11.69 -6.01
C ALA A 329 22.96 11.71 -6.09
N ARG A 330 22.26 10.81 -5.37
CA ARG A 330 20.81 10.58 -5.47
C ARG A 330 20.04 10.99 -4.21
N PHE A 331 20.61 10.77 -3.04
CA PHE A 331 19.92 10.88 -1.75
C PHE A 331 20.69 11.77 -0.77
N LYS A 332 19.96 12.27 0.23
CA LYS A 332 20.48 12.98 1.40
C LYS A 332 19.82 12.44 2.67
N VAL A 333 20.60 12.32 3.74
CA VAL A 333 20.12 11.95 5.08
C VAL A 333 20.05 13.21 5.91
N LEU A 334 18.83 13.59 6.28
CA LEU A 334 18.52 14.77 7.07
C LEU A 334 18.14 14.37 8.49
N TRP A 335 18.23 15.32 9.42
CA TRP A 335 17.77 15.15 10.78
C TRP A 335 17.14 16.42 11.34
N GLY A 336 16.27 16.23 12.33
CA GLY A 336 15.66 17.31 13.12
C GLY A 336 15.56 16.89 14.59
N LYS A 337 15.65 17.84 15.51
CA LYS A 337 15.55 17.61 16.96
C LYS A 337 14.49 18.53 17.57
N ARG A 338 13.61 17.94 18.38
CA ARG A 338 12.48 18.62 19.02
C ARG A 338 12.91 19.50 20.20
#